data_AF-A0A7S3SV53-F1
#
_entry.id   AF-A0A7S3SV53-F1
#
_cell.length_a   1.000
_cell.length_b   1.000
_cell.length_c   1.000
_cell.angle_alpha   90.00
_cell.angle_beta   90.00
_cell.angle_gamma   90.00
#
_symmetry.space_group_name_H-M   'P 1'
#
loop_
_entity.id
_entity.type
_entity.pdbx_description
1 polymer ?
#
loop_
_entity_poly.entity_id
_entity_poly.type
_entity_poly.pdbx_seq_one_letter_code
_entity_poly.pdbx_strand_id
1 'polypeptide(L)'
;LLAESRPSVVASTCSTEAEIDSTLAPGQGNAALRAETERLHYAGTCRPCLYFAFKADSCREGPDCQFCHICTRQEIMERKKANKFLARRIKRGQQKSTPQHSTPRRDSAVKMTGVKDTILIVRGPCNMIPELN
;
A
#
# COMPACT_ATOMS: atom_id res chain seq x y z
N LEU A 1 -79.28 -34.96 2.50
CA LEU A 1 -78.79 -35.43 3.81
C LEU A 1 -77.27 -35.49 3.74
N LEU A 2 -76.63 -34.83 4.70
CA LEU A 2 -75.21 -34.49 4.79
C LEU A 2 -74.25 -35.67 4.59
N ALA A 3 -73.11 -35.40 3.95
CA ALA A 3 -71.81 -35.84 4.44
C ALA A 3 -70.70 -34.93 3.86
N GLU A 4 -70.02 -34.23 4.77
CA GLU A 4 -68.85 -33.41 4.54
C GLU A 4 -67.61 -34.29 4.41
N SER A 5 -66.67 -33.96 3.52
CA SER A 5 -65.28 -34.46 3.55
C SER A 5 -64.37 -33.58 2.68
N ARG A 6 -63.65 -32.62 3.28
CA ARG A 6 -62.47 -31.95 2.69
C ARG A 6 -61.22 -32.87 2.85
N PRO A 7 -60.02 -32.49 2.39
CA PRO A 7 -59.51 -32.42 1.01
C PRO A 7 -58.21 -33.27 0.85
N SER A 8 -57.67 -33.48 -0.36
CA SER A 8 -56.29 -33.97 -0.51
C SER A 8 -55.52 -33.17 -1.54
N VAL A 9 -54.78 -32.21 -0.99
CA VAL A 9 -53.59 -31.59 -1.57
C VAL A 9 -52.61 -32.65 -2.06
N VAL A 10 -52.09 -32.49 -3.28
CA VAL A 10 -50.64 -32.45 -3.56
C VAL A 10 -50.43 -31.84 -4.94
N ALA A 11 -49.98 -30.59 -4.95
CA ALA A 11 -49.45 -29.93 -6.12
C ALA A 11 -48.12 -30.59 -6.51
N SER A 12 -48.07 -31.13 -7.73
CA SER A 12 -46.82 -31.43 -8.42
C SER A 12 -46.19 -30.13 -8.91
N THR A 13 -45.38 -29.52 -8.07
CA THR A 13 -44.28 -28.65 -8.52
C THR A 13 -43.01 -29.13 -7.85
N CYS A 14 -42.45 -30.19 -8.42
CA CYS A 14 -41.05 -30.58 -8.22
C CYS A 14 -40.18 -29.48 -8.84
N SER A 15 -39.81 -28.47 -8.05
CA SER A 15 -38.64 -27.59 -8.18
C SER A 15 -38.77 -26.47 -7.15
N THR A 16 -38.66 -26.79 -5.86
CA THR A 16 -38.35 -25.79 -4.84
C THR A 16 -36.92 -26.03 -4.39
N GLU A 17 -36.06 -25.11 -4.82
CA GLU A 17 -35.07 -24.47 -3.97
C GLU A 17 -33.98 -25.40 -3.41
N ALA A 18 -32.82 -25.33 -4.06
CA ALA A 18 -31.57 -25.71 -3.42
C ALA A 18 -31.45 -24.90 -2.12
N GLU A 19 -31.64 -25.58 -1.00
CA GLU A 19 -31.30 -25.11 0.34
C GLU A 19 -29.81 -24.75 0.34
N ILE A 20 -29.52 -23.49 0.02
CA ILE A 20 -28.30 -22.82 0.42
C ILE A 20 -28.35 -22.72 1.94
N ASP A 21 -27.86 -23.77 2.60
CA ASP A 21 -27.57 -23.78 4.04
C ASP A 21 -26.63 -22.60 4.34
N SER A 22 -27.27 -21.49 4.67
CA SER A 22 -26.68 -20.20 4.92
C SER A 22 -26.21 -20.17 6.37
N THR A 23 -25.42 -21.16 6.77
CA THR A 23 -24.57 -21.08 7.96
C THR A 23 -23.39 -20.14 7.66
N LEU A 24 -23.72 -18.89 7.30
CA LEU A 24 -22.80 -17.77 7.14
C LEU A 24 -22.33 -17.36 8.54
N ALA A 25 -21.24 -17.95 8.99
CA ALA A 25 -20.53 -17.47 10.17
C ALA A 25 -20.01 -16.03 9.92
N PRO A 26 -20.42 -15.03 10.71
CA PRO A 26 -19.95 -13.66 10.55
C PRO A 26 -18.57 -13.50 11.20
N GLY A 27 -17.55 -13.91 10.46
CA GLY A 27 -16.20 -13.32 10.52
C GLY A 27 -16.04 -12.18 9.51
N GLN A 28 -17.16 -11.52 9.18
CA GLN A 28 -17.22 -10.48 8.17
C GLN A 28 -16.77 -9.17 8.83
N GLY A 29 -15.48 -8.87 8.79
CA GLY A 29 -15.07 -7.47 8.95
C GLY A 29 -15.61 -6.62 7.81
N ASN A 30 -15.06 -5.43 7.61
CA ASN A 30 -15.76 -4.40 6.85
C ASN A 30 -16.07 -4.78 5.37
N ALA A 31 -17.27 -5.31 5.16
CA ALA A 31 -17.75 -5.74 3.85
C ALA A 31 -17.85 -4.58 2.85
N ALA A 32 -18.12 -3.37 3.34
CA ALA A 32 -18.17 -2.18 2.51
C ALA A 32 -16.77 -1.80 1.98
N LEU A 33 -15.73 -1.89 2.82
CA LEU A 33 -14.34 -1.68 2.38
C LEU A 33 -13.92 -2.72 1.35
N ARG A 34 -14.24 -3.99 1.59
CA ARG A 34 -13.93 -5.07 0.64
C ARG A 34 -14.60 -4.82 -0.71
N ALA A 35 -15.89 -4.52 -0.72
CA ALA A 35 -16.63 -4.22 -1.95
C ALA A 35 -16.05 -3.01 -2.69
N GLU A 36 -15.62 -1.96 -1.98
CA GLU A 36 -14.98 -0.81 -2.61
C GLU A 36 -13.63 -1.15 -3.25
N THR A 37 -12.75 -1.88 -2.54
CA THR A 37 -11.46 -2.31 -3.11
C THR A 37 -11.63 -3.24 -4.31
N GLU A 38 -12.70 -4.03 -4.33
CA GLU A 38 -13.09 -4.89 -5.44
C GLU A 38 -13.54 -4.09 -6.66
N ARG A 39 -14.39 -3.08 -6.48
CA ARG A 39 -14.76 -2.17 -7.57
C ARG A 39 -13.54 -1.47 -8.16
N LEU A 40 -12.62 -1.01 -7.32
CA LEU A 40 -11.35 -0.41 -7.76
C LEU A 40 -10.44 -1.42 -8.48
N HIS A 41 -10.53 -2.72 -8.16
CA HIS A 41 -9.77 -3.77 -8.84
C HIS A 41 -10.25 -3.94 -10.27
N TYR A 42 -11.57 -4.09 -10.47
CA TYR A 42 -12.15 -4.15 -11.80
C TYR A 42 -11.96 -2.87 -12.61
N ALA A 43 -11.86 -1.71 -11.94
CA ALA A 43 -11.48 -0.46 -12.58
C ALA A 43 -9.98 -0.34 -12.91
N GLY A 44 -9.13 -1.28 -12.46
CA GLY A 44 -7.68 -1.26 -12.66
C GLY A 44 -6.91 -0.24 -11.82
N THR A 45 -7.59 0.52 -10.95
CA THR A 45 -7.02 1.59 -10.12
C THR A 45 -6.73 1.15 -8.67
N CYS A 46 -6.99 -0.12 -8.35
CA CYS A 46 -6.80 -0.66 -7.01
C CYS A 46 -5.38 -0.53 -6.44
N ARG A 47 -5.28 -0.60 -5.11
CA ARG A 47 -4.02 -0.71 -4.38
C ARG A 47 -3.89 -2.12 -3.82
N PRO A 48 -3.04 -3.00 -4.39
CA PRO A 48 -2.92 -4.39 -3.98
C PRO A 48 -2.27 -4.49 -2.61
N CYS A 49 -2.69 -5.48 -1.82
CA CYS A 49 -2.09 -5.79 -0.54
C CYS A 49 -0.80 -6.59 -0.75
N LEU A 50 0.35 -6.01 -0.38
CA LEU A 50 1.63 -6.71 -0.52
C LEU A 50 1.76 -7.87 0.47
N TYR A 51 1.18 -7.76 1.66
CA TYR A 51 1.22 -8.83 2.66
C TYR A 51 0.45 -10.05 2.17
N PHE A 52 -0.77 -9.85 1.65
CA PHE A 52 -1.57 -10.94 1.10
C PHE A 52 -0.88 -11.64 -0.08
N ALA A 53 -0.27 -10.87 -0.99
CA ALA A 53 0.30 -11.44 -2.22
C ALA A 53 1.71 -12.03 -2.10
N PHE A 54 2.50 -11.62 -1.09
CA PHE A 54 3.92 -12.02 -0.98
C PHE A 54 4.29 -12.70 0.35
N LYS A 55 3.47 -12.58 1.40
CA LYS A 55 3.76 -13.17 2.71
C LYS A 55 3.03 -14.50 2.87
N ALA A 56 3.71 -15.50 3.44
CA ALA A 56 3.08 -16.77 3.79
C ALA A 56 2.04 -16.63 4.91
N ASP A 57 2.25 -15.67 5.82
CA ASP A 57 1.40 -15.43 6.99
C ASP A 57 0.06 -14.73 6.66
N SER A 58 -0.25 -14.51 5.37
CA SER A 58 -1.42 -13.76 4.89
C SER A 58 -1.53 -12.33 5.46
N CYS A 59 -2.63 -11.62 5.16
CA CYS A 59 -2.82 -10.25 5.64
C CYS A 59 -3.27 -10.24 7.11
N ARG A 60 -2.56 -9.49 7.97
CA ARG A 60 -2.87 -9.40 9.41
C ARG A 60 -4.09 -8.55 9.72
N GLU A 61 -4.43 -7.61 8.85
CA GLU A 61 -5.63 -6.76 8.98
C GLU A 61 -6.91 -7.53 8.60
N GLY A 62 -6.77 -8.70 7.96
CA GLY A 62 -7.89 -9.56 7.59
C GLY A 62 -8.95 -8.79 6.79
N PRO A 63 -10.22 -8.82 7.22
CA PRO A 63 -11.33 -8.20 6.49
C PRO A 63 -11.39 -6.67 6.57
N ASP A 64 -10.66 -6.03 7.48
CA ASP A 64 -10.60 -4.57 7.60
C ASP A 64 -9.45 -3.94 6.79
N CYS A 65 -8.73 -4.76 6.02
CA CYS A 65 -7.64 -4.29 5.17
C CYS A 65 -8.15 -3.34 4.09
N GLN A 66 -7.55 -2.15 4.00
CA GLN A 66 -7.87 -1.13 2.99
C GLN A 66 -7.27 -1.43 1.61
N PHE A 67 -6.54 -2.53 1.48
CA PHE A 67 -5.87 -2.92 0.26
C PHE A 67 -6.59 -4.08 -0.43
N CYS A 68 -6.46 -4.14 -1.74
CA CYS A 68 -7.07 -5.18 -2.55
C CYS A 68 -6.41 -6.55 -2.32
N HIS A 69 -7.22 -7.52 -1.94
CA HIS A 69 -6.86 -8.94 -1.80
C HIS A 69 -7.14 -9.77 -3.06
N ILE A 70 -7.73 -9.19 -4.10
CA ILE A 70 -8.04 -9.89 -5.36
C ILE A 70 -6.79 -9.97 -6.26
N CYS A 71 -5.94 -8.95 -6.20
CA CYS A 71 -4.74 -8.90 -7.03
C CYS A 71 -3.79 -10.06 -6.73
N THR A 72 -3.43 -10.77 -7.78
CA THR A 72 -2.45 -11.85 -7.71
C THR A 72 -1.02 -11.31 -7.70
N ARG A 73 -0.08 -12.14 -7.24
CA ARG A 73 1.35 -11.80 -7.28
C ARG A 73 1.83 -11.42 -8.69
N GLN A 74 1.32 -12.11 -9.72
CA GLN A 74 1.70 -11.87 -11.11
C GLN A 74 1.28 -10.47 -11.56
N GLU A 75 0.01 -10.08 -11.35
CA GLU A 75 -0.51 -8.76 -11.73
C GLU A 75 0.25 -7.63 -11.03
N ILE A 76 0.62 -7.81 -9.75
CA ILE A 76 1.39 -6.81 -9.01
C ILE A 76 2.78 -6.62 -9.62
N MET A 77 3.43 -7.73 -10.00
CA MET A 77 4.76 -7.69 -10.64
C MET A 77 4.70 -7.06 -12.03
N GLU A 78 3.69 -7.40 -12.82
CA GLU A 78 3.45 -6.82 -14.15
C GLU A 78 3.23 -5.32 -14.06
N ARG A 79 2.36 -4.87 -13.14
CA ARG A 79 2.11 -3.45 -12.91
C ARG A 79 3.36 -2.71 -12.45
N LYS A 80 4.17 -3.31 -11.57
CA LYS A 80 5.45 -2.75 -11.14
C LYS A 80 6.43 -2.61 -12.33
N LYS A 81 6.47 -3.60 -13.23
CA LYS A 81 7.30 -3.57 -14.43
C LYS A 81 6.84 -2.47 -15.40
N ALA A 82 5.53 -2.37 -15.65
CA ALA A 82 4.93 -1.33 -16.49
C ALA A 82 5.24 0.09 -15.95
N ASN A 83 5.02 0.31 -14.65
CA ASN A 83 5.31 1.60 -14.00
C ASN A 83 6.79 1.96 -14.07
N LYS A 84 7.69 0.98 -13.85
CA LYS A 84 9.14 1.19 -13.97
C LYS A 84 9.56 1.54 -15.41
N PHE A 85 8.95 0.91 -16.41
CA PHE A 85 9.21 1.22 -17.81
C PHE A 85 8.76 2.64 -18.17
N LEU A 86 7.55 3.04 -17.77
CA LEU A 86 7.03 4.39 -18.00
C LEU A 86 7.90 5.46 -17.32
N ALA A 87 8.25 5.27 -16.05
CA ALA A 87 9.10 6.20 -15.31
C ALA A 87 10.49 6.40 -15.97
N ARG A 88 11.07 5.32 -16.53
CA ARG A 88 12.34 5.41 -17.28
C ARG A 88 12.19 6.23 -18.57
N ARG A 89 11.06 6.09 -19.28
CA ARG A 89 10.78 6.84 -20.50
C ARG A 89 10.66 8.34 -20.22
N ILE A 90 9.93 8.71 -19.16
CA ILE A 90 9.77 10.11 -18.74
C ILE A 90 11.12 10.73 -18.38
N LYS A 91 11.94 10.06 -17.56
CA LYS A 91 13.27 10.56 -17.17
C LYS A 91 14.20 10.80 -18.36
N ARG A 92 14.19 9.91 -19.36
CA ARG A 92 14.99 10.09 -20.59
C ARG A 92 14.52 11.28 -21.43
N GLY A 93 13.23 11.58 -21.42
CA GLY A 93 12.67 12.76 -22.11
C GLY A 93 13.04 14.09 -21.44
N GLN A 94 13.16 14.11 -20.11
CA GLN A 94 13.46 15.31 -19.32
C GLN A 94 14.95 15.66 -19.21
N GLN A 95 15.85 14.74 -19.60
CA GLN A 95 17.31 14.97 -19.55
C GLN A 95 17.86 15.89 -20.66
N LYS A 96 17.02 16.55 -21.46
CA LYS A 96 17.45 17.49 -22.51
C LYS A 96 17.68 18.94 -22.04
N SER A 97 17.46 19.27 -20.77
CA SER A 97 17.55 20.66 -20.28
C SER A 97 18.21 20.79 -18.90
N THR A 98 19.41 20.24 -18.73
CA THR A 98 20.34 20.74 -17.72
C THR A 98 21.54 21.34 -18.43
N PRO A 99 21.75 22.67 -18.38
CA PRO A 99 23.02 23.26 -18.74
C PRO A 99 24.09 22.59 -17.88
N GLN A 100 25.10 22.06 -18.56
CA GLN A 100 26.29 21.50 -17.97
C GLN A 100 26.93 22.57 -17.06
N HIS A 101 26.72 22.51 -15.75
CA HIS A 101 27.69 23.11 -14.83
C HIS A 101 28.91 22.19 -14.88
N SER A 102 29.78 22.46 -15.86
CA SER A 102 31.11 21.88 -15.95
C SER A 102 31.85 22.25 -14.67
N THR A 103 31.93 21.32 -13.72
CA THR A 103 32.94 21.43 -12.67
C THR A 103 34.29 21.56 -13.37
N PRO A 104 35.08 22.61 -13.17
CA PRO A 104 36.41 22.67 -13.75
C PRO A 104 37.21 21.48 -13.23
N ARG A 105 37.88 20.78 -14.15
CA ARG A 105 38.85 19.73 -13.84
C ARG A 105 39.88 20.33 -12.88
N ARG A 106 40.11 19.67 -11.74
CA ARG A 106 41.19 20.02 -10.81
C ARG A 106 42.52 19.56 -11.39
N ASP A 107 42.98 20.23 -12.44
CA ASP A 107 44.38 20.24 -12.80
C ASP A 107 45.02 21.39 -12.04
N SER A 108 45.38 21.16 -10.77
CA SER A 108 46.45 21.84 -10.03
C SER A 108 46.37 21.49 -8.55
N ALA A 109 47.31 20.66 -8.10
CA ALA A 109 47.69 20.59 -6.71
C ALA A 109 48.33 21.94 -6.32
N VAL A 110 47.53 22.88 -5.81
CA VAL A 110 48.06 24.05 -5.11
C VAL A 110 48.52 23.59 -3.72
N LYS A 111 49.84 23.55 -3.52
CA LYS A 111 50.49 23.41 -2.22
C LYS A 111 50.10 24.59 -1.34
N MET A 112 49.19 24.38 -0.38
CA MET A 112 49.04 25.31 0.76
C MET A 112 50.17 25.02 1.75
N THR A 113 51.22 25.84 1.73
CA THR A 113 52.17 25.94 2.84
C THR A 113 51.50 26.69 3.99
N GLY A 114 51.65 26.17 5.19
CA GLY A 114 50.74 26.39 6.30
C GLY A 114 50.68 27.79 6.90
N VAL A 115 49.60 28.01 7.64
CA VAL A 115 49.65 28.50 9.02
C VAL A 115 48.68 27.63 9.81
N LYS A 116 49.13 27.08 10.93
CA LYS A 116 48.30 26.28 11.83
C LYS A 116 47.42 27.25 12.61
N ASP A 117 46.22 27.52 12.12
CA ASP A 117 45.20 28.20 12.91
C ASP A 117 44.69 27.24 13.99
N THR A 118 45.43 27.27 15.10
CA THR A 118 45.05 26.62 16.35
C THR A 118 43.83 27.35 16.86
N ILE A 119 42.65 26.79 16.58
CA ILE A 119 41.41 27.15 17.27
C ILE A 119 41.62 26.81 18.75
N LEU A 120 42.00 27.81 19.54
CA LEU A 120 41.90 27.78 20.99
C LEU A 120 40.41 27.87 21.32
N ILE A 121 39.78 26.71 21.53
CA ILE A 121 38.51 26.63 22.24
C ILE A 121 38.81 27.01 23.69
N VAL A 122 38.74 28.30 24.01
CA VAL A 122 38.71 28.76 25.40
C VAL A 122 37.39 28.27 25.98
N ARG A 123 37.42 27.08 26.60
CA ARG A 123 36.39 26.64 27.54
C ARG A 123 36.49 27.57 28.75
N GLY A 124 35.76 28.68 28.71
CA GLY A 124 35.54 29.51 29.89
C GLY A 124 34.92 28.68 31.01
N PRO A 125 35.33 28.88 32.27
CA PRO A 125 34.78 28.13 33.39
C PRO A 125 33.30 28.48 33.56
N CYS A 126 32.45 27.46 33.64
CA CYS A 126 31.10 27.58 34.16
C CYS A 126 31.20 28.12 35.58
N ASN A 127 30.98 29.43 35.77
CA ASN A 127 31.02 30.05 37.08
C ASN A 127 29.63 30.56 37.46
N MET A 128 29.14 29.93 38.53
CA MET A 128 28.25 30.44 39.57
C MET A 128 26.91 31.10 39.20
N ILE A 129 25.86 30.37 39.61
CA ILE A 129 24.64 30.81 40.31
C ILE A 129 24.73 32.26 40.85
N PRO A 130 23.62 33.02 40.76
CA PRO A 130 23.17 33.71 41.96
C PRO A 130 21.71 33.38 42.28
N GLU A 131 21.49 33.24 43.59
CA GLU A 131 20.20 33.27 44.27
C GLU A 131 19.42 34.58 44.01
N LEU A 132 18.19 34.57 44.54
CA LEU A 132 17.24 35.67 44.82
C LEU A 132 16.04 35.63 43.85
N ASN A 133 14.80 35.45 44.31
CA ASN A 133 14.15 35.87 45.56
C ASN A 133 12.99 34.93 45.91
#